data_AF-A0AAQ3T7L2-F1
#
_entry.id   AF-A0AAQ3T7L2-F1
#
_cell.length_a   1.000
_cell.length_b   1.000
_cell.length_c   1.000
_cell.angle_alpha   90.00
_cell.angle_beta   90.00
_cell.angle_gamma   90.00
#
_symmetry.space_group_name_H-M   'P 1'
#
loop_
_entity.id
_entity.type
_entity.pdbx_description
1 polymer ?
#
loop_
_entity_poly.entity_id
_entity_poly.type
_entity_poly.pdbx_seq_one_letter_code
_entity_poly.pdbx_strand_id
1 'polypeptide(L)'
;MAAPSAARSLLLCVMVAAFLHLQLQIPPMAAAAASPNKTDGRDDGRGKTLSLTLYQHETINKTGYIVVDGVAGAGVSQTTTPFGTIYVFRDNLTVSADVASPVAGVAEGSSITTSLDGLQSLSLAKITLHGHRGHRGSVSVLGGTYNTAPSDYPVLGGTGDFAYALGYVRSSPVDLRGRTVTYKMELHLYWPPYAHYAPLHQSKFSTTASSAATMMAVKSEVFTVYQHDRLNETGYVVAAGDEGAPSSDTTRPFGTIYVFRDELTLRSNSDSPVAGVVEGTSTTTSFDGLRNLLAARISLHYRGYRGSVSVLGGSHNTKPSVYPVVGGTGDFLYTEGYVRSSPVDSDGPRVMHRLDIHLYWPPYTKFAPGP
;
A
#
# COMPACT_ATOMS: atom_id res chain seq x y z
N MET A 1 -60.54 11.15 -38.19
CA MET A 1 -59.53 11.36 -39.25
C MET A 1 -58.36 12.08 -38.59
N ALA A 2 -57.34 11.36 -38.13
CA ALA A 2 -56.28 10.68 -38.91
C ALA A 2 -55.31 11.70 -39.57
N ALA A 3 -54.10 11.75 -39.01
CA ALA A 3 -52.84 12.27 -39.56
C ALA A 3 -52.33 11.29 -40.67
N PRO A 4 -51.07 11.31 -41.23
CA PRO A 4 -49.77 11.75 -40.65
C PRO A 4 -48.83 12.51 -41.62
N SER A 5 -47.82 13.29 -41.22
CA SER A 5 -46.60 13.03 -40.40
C SER A 5 -45.55 12.04 -40.97
N ALA A 6 -45.57 11.74 -42.28
CA ALA A 6 -44.62 10.78 -42.87
C ALA A 6 -43.20 11.32 -43.20
N ALA A 7 -43.04 12.62 -43.47
CA ALA A 7 -41.78 13.13 -44.06
C ALA A 7 -40.62 13.31 -43.05
N ARG A 8 -40.90 13.54 -41.76
CA ARG A 8 -39.86 13.73 -40.73
C ARG A 8 -39.35 12.43 -40.11
N SER A 9 -40.11 11.34 -40.22
CA SER A 9 -39.69 10.01 -39.75
C SER A 9 -38.73 9.32 -40.73
N LEU A 10 -38.88 9.58 -42.04
CA LEU A 10 -38.03 9.00 -43.08
C LEU A 10 -36.58 9.49 -43.02
N LEU A 11 -36.37 10.77 -42.67
CA LEU A 11 -35.03 11.36 -42.52
C LEU A 11 -34.28 10.79 -41.30
N LEU A 12 -35.01 10.40 -40.25
CA LEU A 12 -34.43 9.81 -39.03
C LEU A 12 -34.07 8.33 -39.24
N CYS A 13 -34.86 7.58 -40.02
CA CYS A 13 -34.57 6.18 -40.35
C CYS A 13 -33.38 6.02 -41.31
N VAL A 14 -33.17 6.93 -42.26
CA VAL A 14 -32.04 6.85 -43.21
C VAL A 14 -30.70 7.15 -42.51
N MET A 15 -30.69 8.03 -41.49
CA MET A 15 -29.49 8.33 -40.70
C MET A 15 -29.11 7.20 -39.73
N VAL A 16 -30.10 6.46 -39.18
CA VAL A 16 -29.84 5.29 -38.32
C VAL A 16 -29.40 4.06 -39.14
N ALA A 17 -29.91 3.88 -40.36
CA ALA A 17 -29.47 2.80 -41.25
C ALA A 17 -28.04 3.03 -41.81
N ALA A 18 -27.66 4.28 -42.08
CA ALA A 18 -26.29 4.62 -42.50
C ALA A 18 -25.25 4.41 -41.38
N PHE A 19 -25.64 4.60 -40.11
CA PHE A 19 -24.77 4.32 -38.97
C PHE A 19 -24.64 2.82 -38.66
N LEU A 20 -25.64 2.00 -39.01
CA LEU A 20 -25.58 0.55 -38.84
C LEU A 20 -24.81 -0.18 -39.96
N HIS A 21 -24.66 0.42 -41.14
CA HIS A 21 -23.87 -0.18 -42.24
C HIS A 21 -22.39 0.21 -42.25
N LEU A 22 -21.95 1.16 -41.43
CA LEU A 22 -20.52 1.49 -41.26
C LEU A 22 -19.84 0.69 -40.11
N GLN A 23 -20.49 -0.36 -39.61
CA GLN A 23 -19.99 -1.24 -38.54
C GLN A 23 -19.67 -2.67 -39.01
N LEU A 24 -19.77 -2.96 -40.31
CA LEU A 24 -19.35 -4.25 -40.89
C LEU A 24 -18.38 -4.05 -42.05
N GLN A 25 -17.15 -3.64 -41.75
CA GLN A 25 -15.95 -3.85 -42.60
C GLN A 25 -14.70 -3.32 -41.89
N ILE A 26 -14.37 -3.93 -40.75
CA ILE A 26 -12.99 -3.90 -40.25
C ILE A 26 -12.53 -5.36 -40.29
N PRO A 27 -11.59 -5.75 -41.17
CA PRO A 27 -11.05 -7.10 -41.14
C PRO A 27 -10.40 -7.33 -39.77
N PRO A 28 -10.49 -8.54 -39.18
CA PRO A 28 -9.72 -8.83 -37.99
C PRO A 28 -8.24 -8.75 -38.39
N MET A 29 -7.56 -7.66 -38.03
CA MET A 29 -6.11 -7.72 -37.89
C MET A 29 -5.88 -8.75 -36.81
N ALA A 30 -5.54 -9.96 -37.25
CA ALA A 30 -4.81 -10.91 -36.45
C ALA A 30 -3.51 -10.20 -36.04
N ALA A 31 -3.58 -9.47 -34.92
CA ALA A 31 -2.41 -9.19 -34.13
C ALA A 31 -1.86 -10.56 -33.79
N ALA A 32 -0.81 -10.97 -34.50
CA ALA A 32 0.01 -12.08 -34.09
C ALA A 32 0.33 -11.81 -32.62
N ALA A 33 -0.29 -12.60 -31.75
CA ALA A 33 0.06 -12.64 -30.36
C ALA A 33 1.50 -13.15 -30.32
N ALA A 34 2.44 -12.21 -30.40
CA ALA A 34 3.77 -12.45 -29.91
C ALA A 34 3.56 -12.90 -28.47
N SER A 35 3.80 -14.19 -28.21
CA SER A 35 3.79 -14.74 -26.87
C SER A 35 4.55 -13.78 -25.98
N PRO A 36 4.00 -13.36 -24.83
CA PRO A 36 4.76 -12.56 -23.90
C PRO A 36 5.98 -13.40 -23.54
N ASN A 37 7.16 -12.93 -23.94
CA ASN A 37 8.42 -13.57 -23.61
C ASN A 37 8.47 -13.66 -22.09
N LYS A 38 8.21 -14.87 -21.58
CA LYS A 38 8.31 -15.25 -20.17
C LYS A 38 9.77 -15.07 -19.77
N THR A 39 10.12 -13.88 -19.32
CA THR A 39 11.43 -13.57 -18.74
C THR A 39 11.27 -12.89 -17.38
N ASP A 40 10.20 -13.21 -16.66
CA ASP A 40 10.03 -12.77 -15.27
C ASP A 40 10.30 -13.96 -14.33
N GLY A 41 11.47 -13.89 -13.66
CA GLY A 41 11.91 -14.82 -12.62
C GLY A 41 12.95 -15.83 -13.09
N ARG A 42 14.24 -15.48 -12.96
CA ARG A 42 15.32 -16.48 -12.98
C ARG A 42 15.44 -17.04 -11.57
N ASP A 43 14.96 -18.26 -11.36
CA ASP A 43 15.20 -19.03 -10.13
C ASP A 43 16.43 -19.92 -10.38
N ASP A 44 17.61 -19.39 -10.04
CA ASP A 44 18.90 -20.06 -10.23
C ASP A 44 19.47 -20.62 -8.89
N GLY A 45 18.60 -20.83 -7.90
CA GLY A 45 19.00 -21.22 -6.55
C GLY A 45 19.59 -20.08 -5.72
N ARG A 46 19.73 -18.86 -6.27
CA ARG A 46 20.17 -17.66 -5.54
C ARG A 46 19.01 -16.75 -5.10
N GLY A 47 17.77 -17.14 -5.38
CA GLY A 47 16.55 -16.38 -5.07
C GLY A 47 15.87 -15.84 -6.33
N LYS A 48 14.68 -15.25 -6.17
CA LYS A 48 13.89 -14.71 -7.27
C LYS A 48 14.05 -13.20 -7.34
N THR A 49 14.12 -12.62 -8.54
CA THR A 49 14.12 -11.17 -8.74
C THR A 49 12.93 -10.72 -9.60
N LEU A 50 12.45 -9.50 -9.38
CA LEU A 50 11.49 -8.81 -10.24
C LEU A 50 11.95 -7.37 -10.46
N SER A 51 11.88 -6.90 -11.70
CA SER A 51 12.09 -5.49 -12.05
C SER A 51 10.91 -4.98 -12.84
N LEU A 52 10.27 -3.93 -12.33
CA LEU A 52 9.10 -3.30 -12.95
C LEU A 52 9.29 -1.79 -13.05
N THR A 53 8.87 -1.20 -14.15
CA THR A 53 8.82 0.26 -14.33
C THR A 53 7.36 0.69 -14.48
N LEU A 54 6.95 1.67 -13.68
CA LEU A 54 5.67 2.37 -13.76
C LEU A 54 5.90 3.88 -13.72
N TYR A 55 4.85 4.66 -13.95
CA TYR A 55 4.93 6.12 -13.95
C TYR A 55 3.88 6.69 -12.99
N GLN A 56 4.34 7.41 -11.98
CA GLN A 56 3.52 8.12 -11.01
C GLN A 56 3.17 9.50 -11.55
N HIS A 57 1.92 9.90 -11.36
CA HIS A 57 1.40 11.20 -11.77
C HIS A 57 0.85 11.92 -10.55
N GLU A 58 1.56 12.95 -10.10
CA GLU A 58 1.17 13.75 -8.95
C GLU A 58 0.69 15.12 -9.40
N THR A 59 -0.35 15.65 -8.76
CA THR A 59 -0.84 17.01 -8.95
C THR A 59 -1.24 17.57 -7.60
N ILE A 60 -0.54 18.60 -7.15
CA ILE A 60 -0.89 19.31 -5.92
C ILE A 60 -2.30 19.90 -6.04
N ASN A 61 -3.08 19.76 -4.97
CA ASN A 61 -4.52 20.09 -4.85
C ASN A 61 -5.43 19.25 -5.76
N LYS A 62 -5.01 18.02 -6.10
CA LYS A 62 -5.86 17.08 -6.84
C LYS A 62 -5.61 15.63 -6.44
N THR A 63 -4.34 15.20 -6.47
CA THR A 63 -3.93 13.85 -6.08
C THR A 63 -2.99 13.87 -4.87
N GLY A 64 -2.26 14.97 -4.67
CA GLY A 64 -1.56 15.32 -3.44
C GLY A 64 -2.19 16.55 -2.77
N TYR A 65 -2.37 16.51 -1.44
CA TYR A 65 -2.99 17.59 -0.66
C TYR A 65 -2.12 17.93 0.54
N ILE A 66 -1.87 19.23 0.74
CA ILE A 66 -1.20 19.74 1.93
C ILE A 66 -2.19 19.70 3.09
N VAL A 67 -1.82 19.00 4.16
CA VAL A 67 -2.65 18.83 5.37
C VAL A 67 -2.09 19.55 6.58
N VAL A 68 -0.80 19.90 6.54
CA VAL A 68 -0.15 20.77 7.52
C VAL A 68 0.73 21.75 6.74
N ASP A 69 0.47 23.04 6.93
CA ASP A 69 1.29 24.10 6.34
C ASP A 69 2.70 24.09 6.91
N GLY A 70 3.68 24.34 6.05
CA GLY A 70 5.06 24.43 6.48
C GLY A 70 5.36 25.78 7.12
N VAL A 71 6.42 25.83 7.91
CA VAL A 71 6.73 26.95 8.80
C VAL A 71 7.74 27.94 8.22
N ALA A 72 8.51 27.53 7.21
CA ALA A 72 9.56 28.35 6.61
C ALA A 72 10.00 27.82 5.23
N GLY A 73 10.77 28.61 4.48
CA GLY A 73 11.45 28.15 3.27
C GLY A 73 10.71 28.47 1.97
N ALA A 74 10.96 27.66 0.94
CA ALA A 74 10.39 27.85 -0.39
C ALA A 74 8.85 27.84 -0.38
N GLY A 75 8.25 28.59 -1.31
CA GLY A 75 6.79 28.58 -1.51
C GLY A 75 6.29 27.27 -2.11
N VAL A 76 4.97 27.10 -2.09
CA VAL A 76 4.30 25.94 -2.69
C VAL A 76 4.36 26.01 -4.22
N SER A 77 4.82 24.94 -4.85
CA SER A 77 4.75 24.68 -6.29
C SER A 77 4.46 23.18 -6.52
N GLN A 78 4.55 22.70 -7.76
CA GLN A 78 4.43 21.27 -8.03
C GLN A 78 5.64 20.43 -7.59
N THR A 79 6.77 21.07 -7.28
CA THR A 79 8.01 20.39 -6.88
C THR A 79 8.62 20.93 -5.59
N THR A 80 8.03 21.97 -5.00
CA THR A 80 8.49 22.57 -3.74
C THR A 80 7.34 22.75 -2.78
N THR A 81 7.62 22.51 -1.51
CA THR A 81 6.74 22.88 -0.39
C THR A 81 7.59 23.48 0.74
N PRO A 82 7.04 24.34 1.60
CA PRO A 82 7.82 24.88 2.72
C PRO A 82 8.29 23.78 3.68
N PHE A 83 9.39 24.03 4.39
CA PHE A 83 9.91 23.15 5.44
C PHE A 83 8.85 22.87 6.50
N GLY A 84 8.70 21.60 6.87
CA GLY A 84 7.70 21.12 7.82
C GLY A 84 6.31 20.88 7.22
N THR A 85 6.10 21.17 5.93
CA THR A 85 4.84 20.81 5.26
C THR A 85 4.60 19.32 5.32
N ILE A 86 3.39 18.91 5.70
CA ILE A 86 2.92 17.53 5.57
C ILE A 86 1.89 17.49 4.46
N TYR A 87 2.08 16.58 3.51
CA TYR A 87 1.11 16.33 2.45
C TYR A 87 0.82 14.84 2.29
N VAL A 88 -0.40 14.53 1.85
CA VAL A 88 -0.90 13.17 1.64
C VAL A 88 -1.24 13.03 0.17
N PHE A 89 -0.83 11.91 -0.42
CA PHE A 89 -0.99 11.66 -1.85
C PHE A 89 -1.60 10.30 -2.14
N ARG A 90 -2.32 10.26 -3.26
CA ARG A 90 -2.87 9.05 -3.85
C ARG A 90 -2.82 9.18 -5.37
N ASP A 91 -1.75 8.64 -5.93
CA ASP A 91 -1.43 8.78 -7.34
C ASP A 91 -1.62 7.48 -8.09
N ASN A 92 -2.14 7.59 -9.31
CA ASN A 92 -2.19 6.46 -10.22
C ASN A 92 -0.78 6.15 -10.74
N LEU A 93 -0.50 4.86 -10.88
CA LEU A 93 0.71 4.35 -11.52
C LEU A 93 0.34 3.78 -12.89
N THR A 94 0.84 4.39 -13.96
CA THR A 94 0.57 3.96 -15.34
C THR A 94 1.75 3.20 -15.95
N VAL A 95 1.49 2.49 -17.05
CA VAL A 95 2.51 1.66 -17.73
C VAL A 95 3.48 2.44 -18.61
N SER A 96 3.14 3.67 -19.01
CA SER A 96 4.04 4.62 -19.69
C SER A 96 3.90 6.02 -19.09
N ALA A 97 4.80 6.94 -19.45
CA ALA A 97 4.78 8.33 -18.98
C ALA A 97 3.53 9.12 -19.44
N ASP A 98 2.73 8.58 -20.37
CA ASP A 98 1.46 9.18 -20.76
C ASP A 98 0.40 8.91 -19.68
N VAL A 99 -0.21 9.98 -19.15
CA VAL A 99 -1.28 9.92 -18.15
C VAL A 99 -2.53 9.18 -18.66
N ALA A 100 -2.74 9.13 -19.98
CA ALA A 100 -3.83 8.38 -20.59
C ALA A 100 -3.53 6.88 -20.73
N SER A 101 -2.29 6.46 -20.47
CA SER A 101 -1.91 5.04 -20.55
C SER A 101 -2.55 4.21 -19.44
N PRO A 102 -2.70 2.89 -19.64
CA PRO A 102 -3.35 2.02 -18.66
C PRO A 102 -2.77 2.13 -17.25
N VAL A 103 -3.66 2.25 -16.26
CA VAL A 103 -3.30 2.23 -14.84
C VAL A 103 -2.97 0.79 -14.42
N ALA A 104 -1.76 0.59 -13.90
CA ALA A 104 -1.24 -0.67 -13.39
C ALA A 104 -1.40 -0.82 -11.88
N GLY A 105 -1.47 0.31 -11.17
CA GLY A 105 -1.44 0.35 -9.71
C GLY A 105 -1.71 1.74 -9.14
N VAL A 106 -1.50 1.85 -7.83
CA VAL A 106 -1.66 3.10 -7.07
C VAL A 106 -0.49 3.23 -6.09
N ALA A 107 0.10 4.42 -6.01
CA ALA A 107 0.97 4.84 -4.93
C ALA A 107 0.17 5.72 -3.97
N GLU A 108 0.09 5.35 -2.70
CA GLU A 108 -0.59 6.14 -1.68
C GLU A 108 0.31 6.31 -0.45
N GLY A 109 0.37 7.52 0.09
CA GLY A 109 1.39 7.85 1.07
C GLY A 109 1.22 9.22 1.73
N SER A 110 2.15 9.52 2.61
CA SER A 110 2.35 10.85 3.18
C SER A 110 3.82 11.22 3.18
N SER A 111 4.09 12.52 3.14
CA SER A 111 5.43 13.08 3.05
C SER A 111 5.54 14.29 3.95
N ILE A 112 6.73 14.47 4.54
CA ILE A 112 7.08 15.64 5.34
C ILE A 112 8.27 16.33 4.69
N THR A 113 8.16 17.62 4.38
CA THR A 113 9.24 18.38 3.78
C THR A 113 10.33 18.68 4.80
N THR A 114 11.54 18.19 4.57
CA THR A 114 12.65 18.21 5.52
C THR A 114 13.75 19.22 5.16
N SER A 115 13.60 19.92 4.03
CA SER A 115 14.58 20.88 3.51
C SER A 115 13.99 22.29 3.43
N LEU A 116 14.83 23.30 3.64
CA LEU A 116 14.44 24.72 3.55
C LEU A 116 14.26 25.20 2.09
N ASP A 117 14.90 24.55 1.12
CA ASP A 117 14.68 24.80 -0.30
C ASP A 117 13.38 24.13 -0.82
N GLY A 118 12.74 23.31 0.02
CA GLY A 118 11.48 22.65 -0.27
C GLY A 118 11.55 21.48 -1.23
N LEU A 119 12.75 21.05 -1.64
CA LEU A 119 12.94 20.03 -2.68
C LEU A 119 13.03 18.61 -2.13
N GLN A 120 13.32 18.47 -0.83
CA GLN A 120 13.48 17.18 -0.16
C GLN A 120 12.42 16.95 0.91
N SER A 121 11.89 15.73 0.90
CA SER A 121 10.93 15.23 1.87
C SER A 121 11.38 13.88 2.44
N LEU A 122 10.86 13.51 3.60
CA LEU A 122 10.81 12.12 4.04
C LEU A 122 9.43 11.57 3.68
N SER A 123 9.39 10.50 2.88
CA SER A 123 8.15 9.92 2.38
C SER A 123 7.93 8.51 2.92
N LEU A 124 6.67 8.25 3.27
CA LEU A 124 6.14 6.95 3.64
C LEU A 124 5.06 6.59 2.63
N ALA A 125 5.18 5.44 1.96
CA ALA A 125 4.21 5.07 0.93
C ALA A 125 3.98 3.57 0.82
N LYS A 126 2.82 3.25 0.24
CA LYS A 126 2.45 1.91 -0.19
C LYS A 126 2.16 1.93 -1.68
N ILE A 127 2.85 1.06 -2.43
CA ILE A 127 2.64 0.87 -3.86
C ILE A 127 1.87 -0.42 -4.06
N THR A 128 0.67 -0.33 -4.64
CA THR A 128 -0.22 -1.48 -4.88
C THR A 128 -0.33 -1.78 -6.37
N LEU A 129 -0.14 -3.05 -6.76
CA LEU A 129 -0.44 -3.51 -8.12
C LEU A 129 -1.76 -4.27 -8.17
N HIS A 130 -2.53 -4.01 -9.23
CA HIS A 130 -3.86 -4.57 -9.43
C HIS A 130 -3.90 -5.73 -10.44
N GLY A 131 -2.77 -6.43 -10.65
CA GLY A 131 -2.64 -7.52 -11.61
C GLY A 131 -1.75 -7.20 -12.82
N HIS A 132 -1.01 -6.09 -12.78
CA HIS A 132 -0.07 -5.74 -13.84
C HIS A 132 1.03 -6.81 -13.97
N ARG A 133 1.25 -7.31 -15.19
CA ARG A 133 2.12 -8.48 -15.48
C ARG A 133 1.79 -9.71 -14.62
N GLY A 134 0.53 -9.87 -14.22
CA GLY A 134 0.09 -10.98 -13.38
C GLY A 134 0.41 -10.83 -11.89
N HIS A 135 0.96 -9.69 -11.45
CA HIS A 135 1.30 -9.45 -10.05
C HIS A 135 0.22 -8.67 -9.30
N ARG A 136 -0.21 -9.19 -8.14
CA ARG A 136 -1.20 -8.58 -7.25
C ARG A 136 -0.68 -8.54 -5.82
N GLY A 137 -0.75 -7.36 -5.22
CA GLY A 137 -0.29 -7.12 -3.85
C GLY A 137 0.25 -5.71 -3.71
N SER A 138 0.97 -5.46 -2.61
CA SER A 138 1.63 -4.16 -2.40
C SER A 138 3.01 -4.30 -1.79
N VAL A 139 3.86 -3.32 -2.03
CA VAL A 139 5.12 -3.08 -1.30
C VAL A 139 5.00 -1.80 -0.49
N SER A 140 5.65 -1.78 0.66
CA SER A 140 5.75 -0.60 1.52
C SER A 140 7.16 -0.05 1.51
N VAL A 141 7.28 1.27 1.45
CA VAL A 141 8.55 1.99 1.33
C VAL A 141 8.63 3.16 2.30
N LEU A 142 9.85 3.47 2.74
CA LEU A 142 10.17 4.66 3.53
C LEU A 142 11.53 5.19 3.09
N GLY A 143 11.63 6.47 2.75
CA GLY A 143 12.90 7.05 2.32
C GLY A 143 12.85 8.54 2.05
N GLY A 144 14.03 9.12 1.82
CA GLY A 144 14.15 10.50 1.38
C GLY A 144 13.74 10.65 -0.09
N THR A 145 12.94 11.65 -0.39
CA THR A 145 12.39 11.97 -1.71
C THR A 145 12.93 13.32 -2.16
N TYR A 146 13.57 13.37 -3.32
CA TYR A 146 14.03 14.59 -3.96
C TYR A 146 13.16 14.87 -5.19
N ASN A 147 12.39 15.96 -5.19
CA ASN A 147 11.36 16.20 -6.21
C ASN A 147 11.92 16.50 -7.60
N THR A 148 13.19 16.88 -7.70
CA THR A 148 13.86 17.21 -8.97
C THR A 148 15.09 16.34 -9.30
N ALA A 149 15.32 15.25 -8.54
CA ALA A 149 16.44 14.34 -8.75
C ALA A 149 16.06 12.89 -8.37
N PRO A 150 16.78 11.86 -8.88
CA PRO A 150 16.49 10.49 -8.51
C PRO A 150 16.60 10.21 -7.02
N SER A 151 15.73 9.35 -6.49
CA SER A 151 15.70 8.94 -5.08
C SER A 151 15.42 7.44 -4.96
N ASP A 152 16.11 6.77 -4.03
CA ASP A 152 15.93 5.34 -3.75
C ASP A 152 15.19 5.14 -2.43
N TYR A 153 14.07 4.43 -2.48
CA TYR A 153 13.26 4.08 -1.31
C TYR A 153 13.44 2.59 -0.99
N PRO A 154 14.04 2.25 0.16
CA PRO A 154 14.06 0.87 0.65
C PRO A 154 12.66 0.26 0.71
N VAL A 155 12.52 -0.96 0.22
CA VAL A 155 11.32 -1.79 0.43
C VAL A 155 11.42 -2.41 1.80
N LEU A 156 10.48 -2.07 2.67
CA LEU A 156 10.44 -2.53 4.05
C LEU A 156 9.67 -3.85 4.21
N GLY A 157 8.82 -4.17 3.25
CA GLY A 157 8.05 -5.41 3.21
C GLY A 157 6.94 -5.34 2.17
N GLY A 158 6.27 -6.48 1.94
CA GLY A 158 5.19 -6.56 0.96
C GLY A 158 4.09 -7.55 1.33
N THR A 159 3.05 -7.57 0.51
CA THR A 159 1.84 -8.38 0.67
C THR A 159 1.44 -9.03 -0.66
N GLY A 160 0.60 -10.07 -0.60
CA GLY A 160 0.22 -10.83 -1.79
C GLY A 160 1.46 -11.45 -2.46
N ASP A 161 1.61 -11.24 -3.77
CA ASP A 161 2.76 -11.73 -4.53
C ASP A 161 4.10 -11.11 -4.10
N PHE A 162 4.07 -10.06 -3.27
CA PHE A 162 5.25 -9.35 -2.74
C PHE A 162 5.57 -9.68 -1.29
N ALA A 163 4.91 -10.67 -0.69
CA ALA A 163 5.25 -11.12 0.65
C ALA A 163 6.75 -11.50 0.73
N TYR A 164 7.43 -11.02 1.78
CA TYR A 164 8.86 -11.27 2.04
C TYR A 164 9.82 -10.74 0.96
N ALA A 165 9.37 -9.85 0.08
CA ALA A 165 10.24 -9.18 -0.88
C ALA A 165 11.14 -8.16 -0.16
N LEU A 166 12.42 -8.17 -0.51
CA LEU A 166 13.40 -7.15 -0.18
C LEU A 166 13.71 -6.34 -1.45
N GLY A 167 14.31 -5.16 -1.30
CA GLY A 167 14.78 -4.38 -2.44
C GLY A 167 14.61 -2.88 -2.26
N TYR A 168 14.45 -2.18 -3.38
CA TYR A 168 14.24 -0.73 -3.38
C TYR A 168 13.36 -0.30 -4.55
N VAL A 169 12.77 0.88 -4.43
CA VAL A 169 12.07 1.58 -5.49
C VAL A 169 12.84 2.85 -5.83
N ARG A 170 13.28 3.00 -7.07
CA ARG A 170 13.88 4.24 -7.55
C ARG A 170 12.82 5.13 -8.17
N SER A 171 12.65 6.34 -7.64
CA SER A 171 11.91 7.41 -8.32
C SER A 171 12.88 8.25 -9.14
N SER A 172 12.47 8.71 -10.33
CA SER A 172 13.24 9.63 -11.16
C SER A 172 12.31 10.61 -11.88
N PRO A 173 12.63 11.92 -11.91
CA PRO A 173 11.80 12.89 -12.60
C PRO A 173 11.73 12.61 -14.10
N VAL A 174 10.55 12.78 -14.70
CA VAL A 174 10.32 12.66 -16.16
C VAL A 174 9.84 13.98 -16.74
N ASP A 175 8.74 14.52 -16.19
CA ASP A 175 8.23 15.85 -16.54
C ASP A 175 7.83 16.60 -15.27
N LEU A 176 8.41 17.79 -15.08
CA LEU A 176 8.19 18.65 -13.92
C LEU A 176 7.60 20.02 -14.30
N ARG A 177 7.31 20.25 -15.58
CA ARG A 177 6.88 21.56 -16.09
C ARG A 177 5.37 21.72 -16.11
N GLY A 178 4.65 20.61 -16.18
CA GLY A 178 3.19 20.56 -16.23
C GLY A 178 2.52 20.86 -14.88
N ARG A 179 1.19 21.00 -14.92
CA ARG A 179 0.37 20.98 -13.70
C ARG A 179 0.44 19.65 -12.96
N THR A 180 0.65 18.58 -13.73
CA THR A 180 0.89 17.23 -13.25
C THR A 180 2.36 16.95 -13.46
N VAL A 181 3.04 16.54 -12.39
CA VAL A 181 4.41 16.07 -12.46
C VAL A 181 4.43 14.56 -12.63
N THR A 182 5.38 14.07 -13.41
CA THR A 182 5.51 12.65 -13.71
C THR A 182 6.85 12.15 -13.23
N TYR A 183 6.81 11.08 -12.45
CA TYR A 183 7.98 10.36 -11.98
C TYR A 183 7.99 8.94 -12.53
N LYS A 184 9.15 8.47 -12.98
CA LYS A 184 9.40 7.07 -13.30
C LYS A 184 9.70 6.33 -12.00
N MET A 185 8.94 5.28 -11.72
CA MET A 185 9.07 4.42 -10.54
C MET A 185 9.60 3.06 -10.95
N GLU A 186 10.84 2.74 -10.57
CA GLU A 186 11.51 1.49 -10.88
C GLU A 186 11.58 0.60 -9.63
N LEU A 187 10.75 -0.44 -9.58
CA LEU A 187 10.70 -1.39 -8.48
C LEU A 187 11.72 -2.49 -8.76
N HIS A 188 12.73 -2.62 -7.90
CA HIS A 188 13.74 -3.68 -7.95
C HIS A 188 13.58 -4.57 -6.72
N LEU A 189 12.96 -5.73 -6.91
CA LEU A 189 12.58 -6.64 -5.83
C LEU A 189 13.37 -7.94 -5.91
N TYR A 190 13.67 -8.49 -4.74
CA TYR A 190 14.38 -9.74 -4.53
C TYR A 190 13.70 -10.55 -3.43
N TRP A 191 13.48 -11.84 -3.69
CA TRP A 191 13.06 -12.81 -2.69
C TRP A 191 14.26 -13.71 -2.38
N PRO A 192 14.78 -13.66 -1.16
CA PRO A 192 15.84 -14.57 -0.76
C PRO A 192 15.36 -16.02 -0.80
N PRO A 193 16.25 -17.02 -0.98
CA PRO A 193 15.87 -18.43 -1.08
C PRO A 193 14.99 -18.93 0.07
N TYR A 194 15.17 -18.37 1.28
CA TYR A 194 14.38 -18.77 2.43
C TYR A 194 12.91 -18.31 2.38
N ALA A 195 12.58 -17.30 1.57
CA ALA A 195 11.22 -16.76 1.44
C ALA A 195 10.23 -17.81 0.89
N HIS A 196 10.72 -18.81 0.14
CA HIS A 196 9.91 -19.94 -0.34
C HIS A 196 9.34 -20.80 0.80
N TYR A 197 9.99 -20.79 1.97
CA TYR A 197 9.56 -21.53 3.16
C TYR A 197 8.80 -20.65 4.16
N ALA A 198 8.66 -19.36 3.87
CA ALA A 198 7.95 -18.46 4.75
C ALA A 198 6.44 -18.74 4.69
N PRO A 199 5.72 -18.74 5.84
CA PRO A 199 4.28 -18.94 5.84
C PRO A 199 3.59 -17.87 4.99
N LEU A 200 2.93 -18.29 3.91
CA LEU A 200 2.10 -17.41 3.09
C LEU A 200 0.67 -17.39 3.61
N HIS A 201 -0.03 -16.28 3.37
CA HIS A 201 -1.49 -16.24 3.47
C HIS A 201 -2.04 -17.24 2.44
N GLN A 202 -2.72 -18.30 2.89
CA GLN A 202 -3.12 -19.41 2.02
C GLN A 202 -3.95 -18.92 0.82
N SER A 203 -3.37 -19.05 -0.38
CA SER A 203 -4.11 -19.45 -1.58
C SER A 203 -3.27 -20.47 -2.35
N LYS A 204 -3.65 -21.75 -2.22
CA LYS A 204 -3.28 -22.90 -3.07
C LYS A 204 -1.84 -22.92 -3.62
N PHE A 205 -0.90 -23.51 -2.87
CA PHE A 205 0.21 -24.22 -3.50
C PHE A 205 0.39 -25.61 -2.90
N SER A 206 0.53 -26.55 -3.84
CA SER A 206 0.56 -28.00 -3.66
C SER A 206 1.71 -28.47 -2.79
N THR A 207 1.42 -29.49 -2.00
CA THR A 207 2.34 -30.19 -1.12
C THR A 207 3.34 -31.03 -1.93
N THR A 208 4.56 -30.54 -2.08
CA THR A 208 5.76 -31.38 -2.24
C THR A 208 6.98 -30.60 -1.79
N ALA A 209 7.07 -30.33 -0.49
CA ALA A 209 8.32 -29.88 0.12
C ALA A 209 9.22 -31.10 0.38
N SER A 210 10.29 -31.17 -0.41
CA SER A 210 11.42 -32.09 -0.31
C SER A 210 12.03 -32.10 1.11
N SER A 211 12.67 -33.23 1.48
CA SER A 211 13.28 -33.52 2.78
C SER A 211 14.33 -32.50 3.26
N ALA A 212 14.74 -31.54 2.42
CA ALA A 212 15.58 -30.41 2.82
C ALA A 212 14.87 -29.38 3.73
N ALA A 213 13.53 -29.24 3.60
CA ALA A 213 12.74 -28.34 4.45
C ALA A 213 12.75 -28.79 5.94
N THR A 214 12.99 -30.08 6.20
CA THR A 214 13.03 -30.67 7.54
C THR A 214 14.33 -30.37 8.29
N MET A 215 15.42 -29.93 7.63
CA MET A 215 16.69 -29.59 8.29
C MET A 215 16.84 -28.10 8.67
N MET A 216 16.04 -27.21 8.07
CA MET A 216 16.04 -25.78 8.40
C MET A 216 14.91 -25.49 9.39
N ALA A 217 15.11 -25.81 10.68
CA ALA A 217 14.10 -25.50 11.71
C ALA A 217 13.69 -24.01 11.63
N VAL A 218 12.48 -23.78 11.16
CA VAL A 218 11.79 -22.49 11.08
C VAL A 218 11.04 -22.33 12.40
N LYS A 219 11.45 -21.37 13.22
CA LYS A 219 10.59 -20.93 14.32
C LYS A 219 9.51 -20.04 13.70
N SER A 220 8.25 -20.34 13.98
CA SER A 220 7.12 -19.50 13.60
C SER A 220 6.13 -19.40 14.75
N GLU A 221 5.54 -18.23 14.93
CA GLU A 221 4.57 -17.97 15.99
C GLU A 221 3.37 -17.22 15.43
N VAL A 222 2.20 -17.44 16.03
CA VAL A 222 0.99 -16.68 15.73
C VAL A 222 0.41 -16.13 17.02
N PHE A 223 0.29 -14.81 17.09
CA PHE A 223 -0.37 -14.12 18.19
C PHE A 223 -1.73 -13.62 17.71
N THR A 224 -2.80 -14.08 18.36
CA THR A 224 -4.14 -13.55 18.15
C THR A 224 -4.49 -12.63 19.31
N VAL A 225 -4.72 -11.36 19.01
CA VAL A 225 -5.08 -10.31 19.96
C VAL A 225 -6.19 -9.44 19.40
N TYR A 226 -6.85 -8.67 20.26
CA TYR A 226 -7.95 -7.80 19.89
C TYR A 226 -7.57 -6.36 20.22
N GLN A 227 -7.53 -5.51 19.19
CA GLN A 227 -7.29 -4.08 19.30
C GLN A 227 -8.63 -3.36 19.51
N HIS A 228 -8.66 -2.53 20.53
CA HIS A 228 -9.81 -1.67 20.86
C HIS A 228 -9.48 -0.25 20.41
N ASP A 229 -9.84 0.09 19.18
CA ASP A 229 -9.63 1.44 18.65
C ASP A 229 -10.78 2.34 19.12
N ARG A 230 -10.45 3.30 19.98
CA ARG A 230 -11.39 4.25 20.56
C ARG A 230 -10.90 5.66 20.30
N LEU A 231 -11.24 6.17 19.15
CA LEU A 231 -10.93 7.55 18.82
C LEU A 231 -11.47 8.52 19.88
N ASN A 232 -10.69 9.53 20.24
CA ASN A 232 -10.92 10.53 21.30
C ASN A 232 -10.79 9.98 22.74
N GLU A 233 -10.56 8.68 22.91
CA GLU A 233 -10.16 8.09 24.18
C GLU A 233 -8.69 7.63 24.13
N THR A 234 -8.36 6.78 23.15
CA THR A 234 -7.04 6.18 22.95
C THR A 234 -6.31 6.73 21.71
N GLY A 235 -7.02 7.49 20.88
CA GLY A 235 -6.46 8.18 19.71
C GLY A 235 -6.83 9.65 19.61
N TYR A 236 -6.00 10.43 18.92
CA TYR A 236 -6.17 11.88 18.75
C TYR A 236 -5.87 12.30 17.31
N VAL A 237 -6.75 13.13 16.74
CA VAL A 237 -6.55 13.71 15.41
C VAL A 237 -5.53 14.85 15.50
N VAL A 238 -4.40 14.68 14.82
CA VAL A 238 -3.33 15.68 14.77
C VAL A 238 -3.57 16.68 13.64
N ALA A 239 -4.02 16.19 12.49
CA ALA A 239 -4.41 17.00 11.34
C ALA A 239 -5.70 16.44 10.76
N ALA A 240 -6.70 17.30 10.58
CA ALA A 240 -7.94 16.92 9.90
C ALA A 240 -7.78 17.13 8.40
N GLY A 241 -8.18 16.13 7.61
CA GLY A 241 -8.39 16.33 6.19
C GLY A 241 -9.65 17.15 5.92
N ASP A 242 -9.74 17.72 4.73
CA ASP A 242 -10.86 18.55 4.26
C ASP A 242 -11.53 18.01 2.99
N GLU A 243 -11.01 16.93 2.41
CA GLU A 243 -11.47 16.35 1.16
C GLU A 243 -12.14 14.98 1.33
N GLY A 244 -13.09 14.64 0.45
CA GLY A 244 -13.72 13.32 0.43
C GLY A 244 -14.81 13.11 1.49
N ALA A 245 -14.85 11.90 2.06
CA ALA A 245 -15.91 11.48 2.97
C ALA A 245 -15.93 12.30 4.27
N PRO A 246 -17.12 12.56 4.85
CA PRO A 246 -17.21 13.25 6.14
C PRO A 246 -16.59 12.40 7.25
N SER A 247 -16.20 13.08 8.34
CA SER A 247 -15.74 12.39 9.55
C SER A 247 -16.91 11.66 10.21
N SER A 248 -16.69 10.39 10.56
CA SER A 248 -17.58 9.55 11.35
C SER A 248 -16.74 8.58 12.22
N ASP A 249 -17.40 7.65 12.90
CA ASP A 249 -16.72 6.59 13.66
C ASP A 249 -15.94 5.63 12.74
N THR A 250 -16.37 5.48 11.48
CA THR A 250 -15.79 4.52 10.52
C THR A 250 -15.03 5.19 9.37
N THR A 251 -15.32 6.45 9.04
CA THR A 251 -14.73 7.18 7.90
C THR A 251 -14.05 8.45 8.34
N ARG A 252 -13.00 8.85 7.61
CA ARG A 252 -12.35 10.15 7.79
C ARG A 252 -12.15 10.88 6.46
N PRO A 253 -12.10 12.21 6.47
CA PRO A 253 -11.67 12.96 5.30
C PRO A 253 -10.27 12.53 4.85
N PHE A 254 -10.04 12.52 3.55
CA PHE A 254 -8.75 12.28 2.93
C PHE A 254 -7.69 13.21 3.53
N GLY A 255 -6.54 12.65 3.91
CA GLY A 255 -5.46 13.41 4.52
C GLY A 255 -5.53 13.52 6.04
N THR A 256 -6.59 13.02 6.69
CA THR A 256 -6.66 12.99 8.16
C THR A 256 -5.50 12.17 8.73
N ILE A 257 -4.73 12.77 9.65
CA ILE A 257 -3.64 12.13 10.39
C ILE A 257 -4.04 12.05 11.85
N TYR A 258 -3.97 10.85 12.43
CA TYR A 258 -4.23 10.63 13.84
C TYR A 258 -3.17 9.72 14.47
N VAL A 259 -2.91 9.96 15.74
CA VAL A 259 -2.10 9.10 16.60
C VAL A 259 -3.01 8.22 17.44
N PHE A 260 -2.56 7.02 17.79
CA PHE A 260 -3.32 6.11 18.63
C PHE A 260 -2.39 5.30 19.52
N ARG A 261 -2.93 4.86 20.66
CA ARG A 261 -2.31 3.94 21.60
C ARG A 261 -3.38 3.07 22.23
N ASP A 262 -3.56 1.89 21.67
CA ASP A 262 -4.63 0.96 22.03
C ASP A 262 -4.09 -0.24 22.79
N GLU A 263 -4.84 -0.68 23.79
CA GLU A 263 -4.58 -1.95 24.46
C GLU A 263 -4.96 -3.12 23.54
N LEU A 264 -4.17 -4.19 23.64
CA LEU A 264 -4.40 -5.45 22.95
C LEU A 264 -4.85 -6.48 23.96
N THR A 265 -6.08 -6.98 23.87
CA THR A 265 -6.61 -8.00 24.78
C THR A 265 -6.54 -9.39 24.18
N LEU A 266 -6.54 -10.43 25.02
CA LEU A 266 -6.56 -11.84 24.58
C LEU A 266 -7.91 -12.31 24.02
N ARG A 267 -9.00 -11.60 24.33
CA ARG A 267 -10.36 -11.87 23.86
C ARG A 267 -11.05 -10.56 23.49
N SER A 268 -12.16 -10.64 22.76
CA SER A 268 -12.88 -9.45 22.27
C SER A 268 -13.57 -8.61 23.36
N ASN A 269 -13.67 -9.09 24.60
CA ASN A 269 -14.23 -8.30 25.70
C ASN A 269 -13.16 -7.38 26.33
N SER A 270 -13.56 -6.16 26.70
CA SER A 270 -12.67 -5.14 27.28
C SER A 270 -12.03 -5.56 28.61
N ASP A 271 -12.69 -6.44 29.35
CA ASP A 271 -12.21 -6.90 30.67
C ASP A 271 -11.25 -8.10 30.54
N SER A 272 -10.97 -8.56 29.31
CA SER A 272 -9.97 -9.59 29.07
C SER A 272 -8.59 -9.09 29.49
N PRO A 273 -7.71 -10.00 29.97
CA PRO A 273 -6.31 -9.66 30.20
C PRO A 273 -5.68 -9.00 28.97
N VAL A 274 -4.93 -7.94 29.24
CA VAL A 274 -4.11 -7.21 28.26
C VAL A 274 -2.87 -8.05 27.93
N ALA A 275 -2.69 -8.33 26.64
CA ALA A 275 -1.58 -9.07 26.06
C ALA A 275 -0.46 -8.16 25.56
N GLY A 276 -0.74 -6.85 25.41
CA GLY A 276 0.19 -5.91 24.80
C GLY A 276 -0.45 -4.55 24.52
N VAL A 277 0.27 -3.74 23.74
CA VAL A 277 -0.16 -2.41 23.32
C VAL A 277 0.24 -2.22 21.85
N VAL A 278 -0.64 -1.60 21.06
CA VAL A 278 -0.30 -1.07 19.74
C VAL A 278 -0.34 0.45 19.78
N GLU A 279 0.68 1.09 19.25
CA GLU A 279 0.76 2.55 19.19
C GLU A 279 1.39 3.00 17.88
N GLY A 280 0.93 4.11 17.34
CA GLY A 280 1.43 4.59 16.06
C GLY A 280 0.66 5.77 15.49
N THR A 281 0.88 5.97 14.20
CA THR A 281 0.19 6.99 13.40
C THR A 281 -0.55 6.34 12.26
N SER A 282 -1.69 6.90 11.90
CA SER A 282 -2.49 6.48 10.76
C SER A 282 -2.87 7.70 9.93
N THR A 283 -2.75 7.58 8.61
CA THR A 283 -3.11 8.61 7.64
C THR A 283 -4.20 8.07 6.72
N THR A 284 -5.31 8.78 6.57
CA THR A 284 -6.38 8.38 5.64
C THR A 284 -5.98 8.70 4.19
N THR A 285 -5.88 7.67 3.35
CA THR A 285 -5.33 7.76 1.98
C THR A 285 -6.37 7.51 0.88
N SER A 286 -7.66 7.45 1.23
CA SER A 286 -8.74 7.31 0.26
C SER A 286 -9.83 8.35 0.45
N PHE A 287 -10.39 8.84 -0.65
CA PHE A 287 -11.49 9.81 -0.64
C PHE A 287 -12.80 9.25 -0.09
N ASP A 288 -12.98 7.93 -0.09
CA ASP A 288 -14.11 7.28 0.61
C ASP A 288 -13.90 7.21 2.13
N GLY A 289 -12.72 7.63 2.62
CA GLY A 289 -12.38 7.71 4.03
C GLY A 289 -12.15 6.37 4.73
N LEU A 290 -12.11 5.27 3.99
CA LEU A 290 -12.07 3.92 4.54
C LEU A 290 -10.68 3.28 4.57
N ARG A 291 -9.71 3.80 3.81
CA ARG A 291 -8.35 3.26 3.74
C ARG A 291 -7.37 4.15 4.46
N ASN A 292 -6.47 3.50 5.18
CA ASN A 292 -5.42 4.20 5.88
C ASN A 292 -4.06 3.58 5.56
N LEU A 293 -3.03 4.40 5.69
CA LEU A 293 -1.64 4.00 5.79
C LEU A 293 -1.22 4.13 7.25
N LEU A 294 -0.83 3.02 7.87
CA LEU A 294 -0.40 2.97 9.26
C LEU A 294 1.10 2.74 9.36
N ALA A 295 1.72 3.39 10.35
CA ALA A 295 3.04 3.07 10.86
C ALA A 295 2.91 2.90 12.37
N ALA A 296 3.10 1.69 12.86
CA ALA A 296 2.81 1.35 14.25
C ALA A 296 3.81 0.36 14.85
N ARG A 297 3.93 0.43 16.17
CA ARG A 297 4.63 -0.53 17.01
C ARG A 297 3.61 -1.37 17.76
N ILE A 298 3.76 -2.69 17.70
CA ILE A 298 2.98 -3.64 18.50
C ILE A 298 3.90 -4.27 19.53
N SER A 299 3.72 -3.92 20.80
CA SER A 299 4.45 -4.49 21.93
C SER A 299 3.65 -5.67 22.50
N LEU A 300 4.30 -6.83 22.65
CA LEU A 300 3.67 -8.04 23.19
C LEU A 300 4.32 -8.43 24.51
N HIS A 301 3.48 -8.69 25.51
CA HIS A 301 3.84 -9.05 26.88
C HIS A 301 3.02 -10.26 27.35
N TYR A 302 3.01 -11.32 26.55
CA TYR A 302 2.21 -12.52 26.81
C TYR A 302 2.96 -13.78 26.34
N ARG A 303 2.70 -14.92 26.98
CA ARG A 303 3.41 -16.22 26.77
C ARG A 303 4.93 -16.14 26.99
N GLY A 304 5.38 -15.24 27.87
CA GLY A 304 6.80 -15.07 28.19
C GLY A 304 7.59 -14.24 27.18
N TYR A 305 6.98 -13.86 26.05
CA TYR A 305 7.61 -12.98 25.06
C TYR A 305 7.71 -11.54 25.57
N ARG A 306 8.85 -10.90 25.29
CA ARG A 306 9.12 -9.48 25.55
C ARG A 306 9.77 -8.84 24.32
N GLY A 307 9.16 -7.77 23.85
CA GLY A 307 9.65 -6.97 22.74
C GLY A 307 8.51 -6.38 21.96
N SER A 308 8.83 -5.84 20.78
CA SER A 308 7.84 -5.30 19.88
C SER A 308 8.12 -5.67 18.43
N VAL A 309 7.07 -5.68 17.61
CA VAL A 309 7.18 -5.69 16.15
C VAL A 309 6.75 -4.34 15.59
N SER A 310 7.42 -3.88 14.55
CA SER A 310 7.04 -2.68 13.80
C SER A 310 6.29 -3.10 12.54
N VAL A 311 5.21 -2.39 12.24
CA VAL A 311 4.37 -2.62 11.06
C VAL A 311 4.20 -1.34 10.29
N LEU A 312 4.15 -1.48 8.98
CA LEU A 312 3.96 -0.37 8.07
C LEU A 312 3.17 -0.87 6.86
N GLY A 313 2.00 -0.31 6.62
CA GLY A 313 1.20 -0.74 5.48
C GLY A 313 -0.22 -0.22 5.50
N GLY A 314 -1.04 -0.79 4.61
CA GLY A 314 -2.42 -0.36 4.42
C GLY A 314 -3.41 -1.08 5.31
N SER A 315 -4.37 -0.35 5.86
CA SER A 315 -5.58 -0.89 6.47
C SER A 315 -6.85 -0.39 5.79
N HIS A 316 -7.96 -1.08 6.08
CA HIS A 316 -9.30 -0.71 5.66
C HIS A 316 -10.24 -0.88 6.85
N ASN A 317 -11.05 0.13 7.17
CA ASN A 317 -11.81 0.18 8.42
C ASN A 317 -12.90 -0.91 8.50
N THR A 318 -13.50 -1.26 7.37
CA THR A 318 -14.60 -2.27 7.31
C THR A 318 -14.23 -3.58 6.60
N LYS A 319 -12.96 -3.78 6.23
CA LYS A 319 -12.54 -4.98 5.48
C LYS A 319 -11.25 -5.56 6.04
N PRO A 320 -11.07 -6.89 5.97
CA PRO A 320 -9.80 -7.50 6.34
C PRO A 320 -8.64 -6.89 5.56
N SER A 321 -7.55 -6.66 6.28
CA SER A 321 -6.34 -6.02 5.77
C SER A 321 -5.12 -6.84 6.15
N VAL A 322 -4.11 -6.85 5.28
CA VAL A 322 -2.82 -7.48 5.55
C VAL A 322 -1.74 -6.42 5.35
N TYR A 323 -0.85 -6.30 6.33
CA TYR A 323 0.29 -5.39 6.26
C TYR A 323 1.56 -6.07 6.80
N PRO A 324 2.74 -5.77 6.24
CA PRO A 324 3.97 -6.45 6.59
C PRO A 324 4.48 -6.04 7.98
N VAL A 325 5.15 -6.98 8.63
CA VAL A 325 6.07 -6.69 9.73
C VAL A 325 7.39 -6.24 9.10
N VAL A 326 7.86 -5.06 9.49
CA VAL A 326 9.04 -4.40 8.91
C VAL A 326 10.26 -4.43 9.84
N GLY A 327 10.10 -5.00 11.04
CA GLY A 327 11.18 -5.20 12.00
C GLY A 327 10.67 -5.64 13.36
N GLY A 328 11.59 -6.03 14.24
CA GLY A 328 11.28 -6.43 15.61
C GLY A 328 12.40 -6.14 16.59
N THR A 329 12.07 -6.15 17.88
CA THR A 329 12.98 -5.89 19.01
C THR A 329 12.82 -6.98 20.07
N GLY A 330 13.81 -7.11 20.97
CA GLY A 330 13.79 -8.13 22.02
C GLY A 330 13.69 -9.54 21.45
N ASP A 331 12.73 -10.32 21.93
CA ASP A 331 12.49 -11.69 21.47
C ASP A 331 12.05 -11.77 19.99
N PHE A 332 11.70 -10.64 19.39
CA PHE A 332 11.27 -10.51 17.99
C PHE A 332 12.37 -10.01 17.05
N LEU A 333 13.63 -9.92 17.51
CA LEU A 333 14.76 -9.58 16.64
C LEU A 333 14.80 -10.51 15.41
N TYR A 334 15.06 -9.91 14.25
CA TYR A 334 15.16 -10.57 12.95
C TYR A 334 13.88 -11.29 12.46
N THR A 335 12.75 -11.10 13.14
CA THR A 335 11.50 -11.66 12.64
C THR A 335 11.10 -10.99 11.33
N GLU A 336 10.61 -11.80 10.41
CA GLU A 336 9.81 -11.36 9.27
C GLU A 336 8.36 -11.82 9.49
N GLY A 337 7.41 -11.26 8.74
CA GLY A 337 6.03 -11.65 8.91
C GLY A 337 5.02 -10.65 8.38
N TYR A 338 3.78 -10.84 8.79
CA TYR A 338 2.67 -9.96 8.47
C TYR A 338 1.63 -9.98 9.58
N VAL A 339 0.83 -8.93 9.63
CA VAL A 339 -0.35 -8.86 10.47
C VAL A 339 -1.58 -8.91 9.59
N ARG A 340 -2.52 -9.78 9.94
CA ARG A 340 -3.86 -9.78 9.39
C ARG A 340 -4.79 -9.10 10.39
N SER A 341 -5.30 -7.93 10.02
CA SER A 341 -6.36 -7.24 10.74
C SER A 341 -7.72 -7.62 10.15
N SER A 342 -8.69 -7.98 10.99
CA SER A 342 -10.07 -8.24 10.59
C SER A 342 -11.01 -7.46 11.49
N PRO A 343 -11.95 -6.67 10.95
CA PRO A 343 -12.96 -5.99 11.76
C PRO A 343 -13.82 -7.03 12.48
N VAL A 344 -14.09 -6.79 13.75
CA VAL A 344 -14.97 -7.59 14.61
C VAL A 344 -16.25 -6.81 14.89
N ASP A 345 -16.12 -5.52 15.19
CA ASP A 345 -17.20 -4.54 15.30
C ASP A 345 -16.68 -3.24 14.69
N SER A 346 -17.30 -2.76 13.61
CA SER A 346 -16.89 -1.56 12.88
C SER A 346 -17.91 -0.42 12.91
N ASP A 347 -19.08 -0.70 13.49
CA ASP A 347 -20.27 0.15 13.35
C ASP A 347 -20.67 0.81 14.69
N GLY A 348 -20.07 0.37 15.80
CA GLY A 348 -20.19 1.00 17.11
C GLY A 348 -19.06 1.98 17.43
N PRO A 349 -19.21 2.81 18.48
CA PRO A 349 -18.18 3.76 18.94
C PRO A 349 -16.91 3.10 19.47
N ARG A 350 -16.90 1.76 19.55
CA ARG A 350 -15.78 0.93 19.96
C ARG A 350 -15.38 0.05 18.78
N VAL A 351 -14.59 0.62 17.88
CA VAL A 351 -14.11 -0.12 16.71
C VAL A 351 -13.14 -1.20 17.19
N MET A 352 -13.46 -2.44 16.87
CA MET A 352 -12.72 -3.61 17.31
C MET A 352 -12.11 -4.32 16.11
N HIS A 353 -10.80 -4.57 16.19
CA HIS A 353 -10.10 -5.38 15.21
C HIS A 353 -9.48 -6.61 15.87
N ARG A 354 -9.66 -7.77 15.25
CA ARG A 354 -8.85 -8.95 15.54
C ARG A 354 -7.56 -8.84 14.75
N LEU A 355 -6.43 -8.91 15.43
CA LEU A 355 -5.11 -8.97 14.84
C LEU A 355 -4.57 -10.40 14.97
N ASP A 356 -4.30 -11.04 13.84
CA ASP A 356 -3.49 -12.25 13.78
C ASP A 356 -2.08 -11.87 13.29
N ILE A 357 -1.11 -11.87 14.21
CA ILE A 357 0.28 -11.49 13.97
C ILE A 357 1.06 -12.77 13.66
N HIS A 358 1.43 -12.95 12.40
CA HIS A 358 2.19 -14.10 11.92
C HIS A 358 3.67 -13.74 11.86
N LEU A 359 4.47 -14.38 12.71
CA LEU A 359 5.90 -14.16 12.81
C LEU A 359 6.68 -15.40 12.39
N TYR A 360 7.78 -15.15 11.69
CA TYR A 360 8.68 -16.14 11.14
C TYR A 360 10.11 -15.68 11.41
N TRP A 361 10.94 -16.57 11.98
CA TRP A 361 12.37 -16.34 12.11
C TRP A 361 13.10 -17.09 10.99
N PRO A 362 13.70 -16.38 10.02
CA PRO A 362 14.42 -17.01 8.94
C PRO A 362 15.59 -17.89 9.42
N PRO A 363 16.06 -18.87 8.63
CA PRO A 363 17.11 -19.79 9.07
C PRO A 363 18.42 -19.12 9.48
N TYR A 364 18.74 -17.95 8.90
CA TYR A 364 19.95 -17.21 9.21
C TYR A 364 19.99 -16.69 10.65
N THR A 365 18.83 -16.58 11.32
CA THR A 365 18.72 -16.07 12.69
C THR A 365 19.47 -16.93 13.71
N LYS A 366 19.69 -18.22 13.42
CA LYS A 366 20.51 -19.12 14.25
C LYS A 366 21.97 -18.68 14.33
N PHE A 367 22.42 -17.90 13.36
CA PHE A 367 23.79 -17.39 13.26
C PHE A 367 23.86 -15.88 13.53
N ALA A 368 22.72 -15.24 13.76
CA ALA A 368 22.68 -13.83 14.11
C ALA A 368 23.18 -13.66 15.55
N PRO A 369 23.97 -12.60 15.83
CA PRO A 369 24.36 -12.29 17.20
C PRO A 369 23.11 -12.12 18.07
N GLY A 370 23.15 -12.69 19.28
CA GLY A 370 22.14 -12.42 20.29
C GLY A 370 22.22 -10.97 20.79
N PRO A 371 21.15 -10.48 21.42
CA PRO A 371 21.16 -9.17 22.08
C PRO A 371 22.19 -9.09 23.21
#